data_AF-A0A969NG53-F1
#
_entry.id   AF-A0A969NG53-F1
#
_cell.length_a   1.000
_cell.length_b   1.000
_cell.length_c   1.000
_cell.angle_alpha   90.00
_cell.angle_beta   90.00
_cell.angle_gamma   90.00
#
_symmetry.space_group_name_H-M   'P 1'
#
loop_
_entity.id
_entity.type
_entity.pdbx_description
1 polymer ?
#
loop_
_entity_poly.entity_id
_entity_poly.type
_entity_poly.pdbx_seq_one_letter_code
_entity_poly.pdbx_strand_id
1 'polypeptide(L)'
;FSQLYRNQHILCFKTVERRLWEKFSDYINSYRIEAFIKTVKSKPDDGDTYLSIAYNVGFNSKSSFNRAFKKHTGFTPSEYFSNRL
;
A
#
# COMPACT_ATOMS: atom_id res chain seq x y z
N PHE A 1 4.08 5.03 43.15
CA PHE A 1 3.05 4.13 42.57
C PHE A 1 2.17 4.77 41.47
N SER A 2 2.47 5.96 40.94
CA SER A 2 1.52 6.71 40.05
C SER A 2 2.04 7.08 38.64
N GLN A 3 3.27 6.69 38.26
CA GLN A 3 3.86 7.06 36.97
C GLN A 3 3.81 5.93 35.92
N LEU A 4 3.92 4.66 36.36
CA LEU A 4 3.87 3.48 35.48
C LEU A 4 2.49 3.27 34.82
N TYR A 5 1.39 3.45 35.56
CA TYR A 5 0.03 3.28 35.01
C TYR A 5 -0.37 4.39 34.02
N ARG A 6 0.10 5.63 34.21
CA ARG A 6 -0.12 6.71 33.23
C ARG A 6 0.59 6.44 31.91
N ASN A 7 1.80 5.87 31.96
CA ASN A 7 2.56 5.54 30.77
C ASN A 7 1.94 4.38 29.98
N GLN A 8 1.36 3.39 30.66
CA GLN A 8 0.70 2.25 30.02
C GLN A 8 -0.57 2.66 29.25
N HIS A 9 -1.41 3.53 29.83
CA HIS A 9 -2.61 4.04 29.14
C HIS A 9 -2.28 4.89 27.91
N ILE A 10 -1.29 5.78 27.99
CA ILE A 10 -0.86 6.61 26.86
C ILE A 10 -0.27 5.73 25.74
N LEU A 11 0.51 4.72 26.10
CA LEU A 11 1.09 3.79 25.13
C LEU A 11 0.00 2.94 24.45
N CYS A 12 -0.99 2.46 25.19
CA CYS A 12 -2.14 1.74 24.63
C CYS A 12 -2.93 2.62 23.66
N PHE A 13 -3.26 3.86 24.05
CA PHE A 13 -3.99 4.80 23.19
C PHE A 13 -3.23 5.10 21.89
N LYS A 14 -1.93 5.46 21.97
CA LYS A 14 -1.08 5.67 20.79
C LYS A 14 -0.98 4.43 19.90
N THR A 15 -0.97 3.24 20.49
CA THR A 15 -0.92 1.97 19.74
C THR A 15 -2.24 1.71 19.01
N VAL A 16 -3.38 2.04 19.63
CA VAL A 16 -4.71 1.93 19.00
C VAL A 16 -4.81 2.89 17.81
N GLU A 17 -4.43 4.16 18.00
CA GLU A 17 -4.42 5.15 16.90
C GLU A 17 -3.55 4.70 15.73
N ARG A 18 -2.32 4.23 16.01
CA ARG A 18 -1.42 3.72 14.96
C ARG A 18 -2.05 2.57 14.18
N ARG A 19 -2.67 1.60 14.88
CA ARG A 19 -3.33 0.46 14.22
C ARG A 19 -4.51 0.89 13.36
N LEU A 20 -5.26 1.90 13.78
CA LEU A 20 -6.35 2.47 12.97
C LEU A 20 -5.80 3.13 11.71
N TRP A 21 -4.72 3.90 11.84
CA TRP A 21 -4.05 4.52 10.69
C TRP A 21 -3.49 3.49 9.72
N GLU A 22 -2.86 2.42 10.22
CA GLU A 22 -2.38 1.30 9.39
C GLU A 22 -3.53 0.66 8.60
N LYS A 23 -4.66 0.38 9.25
CA LYS A 23 -5.86 -0.16 8.57
C LYS A 23 -6.42 0.79 7.53
N PHE A 24 -6.45 2.10 7.83
CA PHE A 24 -6.90 3.10 6.87
C PHE A 24 -5.95 3.22 5.67
N SER A 25 -4.63 3.21 5.93
CA SER A 25 -3.63 3.22 4.87
C SER A 25 -3.74 1.98 3.98
N ASP A 26 -3.98 0.81 4.57
CA ASP A 26 -4.21 -0.43 3.82
C ASP A 26 -5.43 -0.33 2.91
N TYR A 27 -6.54 0.24 3.42
CA TYR A 27 -7.75 0.48 2.64
C TYR A 27 -7.49 1.42 1.46
N ILE A 28 -6.85 2.58 1.68
CA ILE A 28 -6.53 3.50 0.58
C ILE A 28 -5.57 2.83 -0.44
N ASN A 29 -4.60 2.06 0.05
CA ASN A 29 -3.65 1.39 -0.82
C ASN A 29 -4.33 0.33 -1.69
N SER A 30 -5.38 -0.38 -1.23
CA SER A 30 -6.09 -1.34 -2.08
C SER A 30 -6.69 -0.66 -3.32
N TYR A 31 -7.37 0.48 -3.14
CA TYR A 31 -7.90 1.25 -4.28
C TYR A 31 -6.82 1.74 -5.23
N ARG A 32 -5.67 2.16 -4.71
CA ARG A 32 -4.53 2.59 -5.54
C ARG A 32 -3.98 1.44 -6.37
N ILE A 33 -3.88 0.25 -5.79
CA ILE A 33 -3.42 -0.96 -6.51
C ILE A 33 -4.44 -1.36 -7.59
N GLU A 34 -5.74 -1.32 -7.30
CA GLU A 34 -6.78 -1.58 -8.30
C GLU A 34 -6.71 -0.59 -9.47
N ALA A 35 -6.56 0.70 -9.18
CA ALA A 35 -6.38 1.74 -10.19
C ALA A 35 -5.13 1.49 -11.04
N PHE A 36 -4.02 1.12 -10.40
CA PHE A 36 -2.77 0.77 -11.08
C PHE A 36 -2.95 -0.41 -12.04
N ILE A 37 -3.58 -1.50 -11.58
CA ILE A 37 -3.84 -2.68 -12.41
C ILE A 37 -4.72 -2.31 -13.61
N LYS A 38 -5.76 -1.50 -13.38
CA LYS A 38 -6.64 -1.01 -14.45
C LYS A 38 -5.87 -0.19 -15.49
N THR A 39 -5.02 0.73 -15.06
CA THR A 39 -4.20 1.55 -15.97
C THR A 39 -3.27 0.70 -16.81
N VAL A 40 -2.51 -0.22 -16.18
CA VAL A 40 -1.59 -1.13 -16.89
C VAL A 40 -2.33 -2.00 -17.91
N LYS A 41 -3.51 -2.54 -17.56
CA LYS A 41 -4.31 -3.35 -18.48
C LYS A 41 -4.92 -2.53 -19.63
N SER A 42 -5.25 -1.26 -19.40
CA SER A 42 -5.85 -0.39 -20.42
C SER A 42 -4.86 0.10 -21.47
N LYS A 43 -3.56 0.16 -21.14
CA LYS A 43 -2.52 0.67 -22.03
C LYS A 43 -1.22 -0.12 -21.89
N PRO A 44 -1.12 -1.32 -22.49
CA PRO A 44 0.06 -2.18 -22.36
C PRO A 44 1.34 -1.61 -23.00
N ASP A 45 1.20 -0.64 -23.93
CA ASP A 45 2.27 -0.25 -24.86
C ASP A 45 2.61 1.26 -24.82
N ASP A 46 2.19 1.98 -23.78
CA ASP A 46 2.36 3.45 -23.67
C ASP A 46 3.79 3.88 -23.30
N GLY A 47 4.76 2.95 -23.25
CA GLY A 47 6.14 3.22 -22.83
C GLY A 47 6.32 3.58 -21.34
N ASP A 48 5.21 3.70 -20.61
CA ASP A 48 5.19 4.02 -19.18
C ASP A 48 5.73 2.86 -18.34
N THR A 49 6.73 3.16 -17.50
CA THR A 49 7.23 2.17 -16.54
C THR A 49 6.19 1.92 -15.45
N TYR A 50 6.15 0.71 -14.88
CA TYR A 50 5.33 0.45 -13.67
C TYR A 50 5.60 1.43 -12.54
N LEU A 51 6.81 1.99 -12.46
CA LEU A 51 7.13 3.00 -11.46
C LEU A 51 6.44 4.34 -11.73
N SER A 52 6.39 4.78 -13.00
CA SER A 52 5.65 5.97 -13.44
C SER A 52 4.17 5.86 -13.04
N ILE A 53 3.53 4.74 -13.41
CA ILE A 53 2.11 4.51 -13.10
C ILE A 53 1.87 4.42 -11.60
N ALA A 54 2.78 3.79 -10.83
CA ALA A 54 2.69 3.73 -9.37
C ALA A 54 2.68 5.14 -8.73
N TYR A 55 3.49 6.07 -9.25
CA TYR A 55 3.48 7.45 -8.81
C TYR A 55 2.20 8.17 -9.22
N ASN A 56 1.70 7.93 -10.44
CA ASN A 56 0.45 8.53 -10.92
C ASN A 56 -0.78 8.11 -10.09
N VAL A 57 -0.80 6.90 -9.53
CA VAL A 57 -1.87 6.46 -8.62
C VAL A 57 -1.65 6.88 -7.15
N GLY A 58 -0.62 7.69 -6.88
CA GLY A 58 -0.43 8.35 -5.58
C GLY A 58 0.47 7.61 -4.58
N PHE A 59 1.37 6.72 -5.04
CA PHE A 59 2.45 6.25 -4.19
C PHE A 59 3.61 7.24 -4.18
N ASN A 60 4.23 7.43 -3.01
CA ASN A 60 5.39 8.34 -2.87
C ASN A 60 6.73 7.62 -2.96
N SER A 61 6.74 6.29 -3.05
CA SER A 61 7.97 5.50 -3.14
C SER A 61 7.73 4.11 -3.72
N LYS A 62 8.74 3.59 -4.44
CA LYS A 62 8.80 2.23 -4.96
C LYS A 62 8.57 1.17 -3.87
N SER A 63 9.20 1.35 -2.71
CA SER A 63 9.12 0.39 -1.59
C SER A 63 7.71 0.30 -1.01
N SER A 64 7.01 1.44 -0.88
CA SER A 64 5.63 1.45 -0.38
C SER A 64 4.67 0.81 -1.37
N PHE A 65 4.85 1.11 -2.66
CA PHE A 65 4.10 0.47 -3.75
C PHE A 65 4.30 -1.05 -3.75
N ASN A 66 5.54 -1.53 -3.78
CA ASN A 66 5.82 -2.97 -3.83
C ASN A 66 5.22 -3.73 -2.64
N ARG A 67 5.30 -3.16 -1.43
CA ARG A 67 4.69 -3.75 -0.23
C ARG A 67 3.16 -3.80 -0.34
N ALA A 68 2.53 -2.69 -0.76
CA ALA A 68 1.09 -2.62 -0.93
C ALA A 68 0.60 -3.57 -2.04
N PHE A 69 1.28 -3.59 -3.18
CA PHE A 69 0.94 -4.45 -4.32
C PHE A 69 1.01 -5.92 -3.94
N LYS A 70 2.11 -6.35 -3.30
CA LYS A 70 2.26 -7.74 -2.83
C LYS A 70 1.26 -8.10 -1.74
N LYS A 71 0.98 -7.18 -0.82
CA LYS A 71 -0.03 -7.39 0.24
C LYS A 71 -1.44 -7.54 -0.35
N HIS A 72 -1.76 -6.79 -1.40
CA HIS A 72 -3.09 -6.79 -2.01
C HIS A 72 -3.28 -7.97 -2.99
N THR A 73 -2.27 -8.28 -3.81
CA THR A 73 -2.38 -9.28 -4.89
C THR A 73 -1.73 -10.63 -4.57
N GLY A 74 -0.85 -10.69 -3.57
CA GLY A 74 -0.01 -11.86 -3.28
C GLY A 74 1.29 -11.93 -4.09
N PHE A 75 1.39 -11.19 -5.19
CA PHE A 75 2.48 -11.28 -6.17
C PHE A 75 3.24 -9.95 -6.28
N THR A 76 4.44 -9.95 -6.85
CA THR A 76 5.08 -8.72 -7.33
C THR A 76 4.42 -8.26 -8.63
N PRO A 77 4.54 -6.97 -9.00
CA PRO A 77 3.99 -6.47 -10.27
C PRO A 77 4.47 -7.28 -11.47
N SER A 78 5.77 -7.58 -11.55
CA SER A 78 6.33 -8.38 -12.65
C SER A 78 5.74 -9.79 -12.69
N GLU A 79 5.58 -10.46 -11.55
CA GLU A 79 4.95 -11.79 -11.50
C GLU A 79 3.47 -11.75 -11.90
N TYR A 80 2.75 -10.71 -11.49
CA TYR A 80 1.33 -10.54 -11.76
C TYR A 80 1.03 -10.29 -13.25
N PHE A 81 1.87 -9.54 -13.96
CA PHE A 81 1.67 -9.25 -15.39
C PHE A 81 2.45 -10.18 -16.33
N SER A 82 3.48 -10.87 -15.85
CA SER A 82 4.21 -11.88 -16.64
C SER A 82 3.39 -13.17 -16.78
N ASN A 83 2.73 -13.61 -15.71
CA ASN A 83 1.75 -14.68 -15.77
C ASN A 83 0.44 -14.11 -16.33
N ARG A 84 0.25 -14.14 -17.65
CA ARG A 84 -1.02 -13.76 -18.29
C ARG A 84 -2.16 -14.66 -17.80
N LEU A 85 -2.84 -14.24 -16.73
CA LEU A 85 -4.26 -14.49 -16.48
C LEU A 85 -5.10 -13.39 -17.12
#